data_AF-A0A537LN68-F1
#
_entry.id   AF-A0A537LN68-F1
#
_cell.length_a   1.000
_cell.length_b   1.000
_cell.length_c   1.000
_cell.angle_alpha   90.00
_cell.angle_beta   90.00
_cell.angle_gamma   90.00
#
_symmetry.space_group_name_H-M   'P 1'
#
loop_
_entity.id
_entity.type
_entity.pdbx_description
1 polymer ?
#
loop_
_entity_poly.entity_id
_entity_poly.type
_entity_poly.pdbx_seq_one_letter_code
_entity_poly.pdbx_strand_id
1 'polypeptide(L)'
;MATTPRTRFFRILVCVALILSLLTFNAAVSPGLTSVTVATAAPLSFDTATRARVNATYGRLPLYFEANQGQSDPQVRFLARGGGHTLFLTPTEAVLVLTKQDPSLQAVLRMT
;
A
#
# COMPACT_ATOMS: atom_id res chain seq x y z
N MET A 1 -10.53 0.95 -41.91
CA MET A 1 -9.07 0.72 -42.00
C MET A 1 -8.79 -0.69 -41.48
N ALA A 2 -8.77 -1.68 -42.38
CA ALA A 2 -8.78 -3.10 -42.04
C ALA A 2 -7.35 -3.62 -41.81
N THR A 3 -7.06 -4.12 -40.60
CA THR A 3 -5.77 -4.76 -40.29
C THR A 3 -5.72 -6.16 -40.89
N THR A 4 -4.76 -6.41 -41.79
CA THR A 4 -4.57 -7.63 -42.57
C THR A 4 -4.43 -8.89 -41.70
N PRO A 5 -5.06 -10.04 -42.05
CA PRO A 5 -5.12 -11.25 -41.21
C PRO A 5 -3.75 -11.79 -40.77
N ARG A 6 -2.71 -11.58 -41.59
CA ARG A 6 -1.33 -12.01 -41.31
C ARG A 6 -0.74 -11.45 -40.01
N THR A 7 -1.13 -10.24 -39.58
CA THR A 7 -0.61 -9.62 -38.34
C THR A 7 -1.37 -10.08 -37.09
N ARG A 8 -2.62 -10.53 -37.23
CA ARG A 8 -3.43 -11.06 -36.10
C ARG A 8 -2.99 -12.47 -35.71
N PHE A 9 -2.67 -13.32 -36.68
CA PHE A 9 -2.13 -14.66 -36.43
C PHE A 9 -0.75 -14.60 -35.76
N PHE A 10 0.13 -13.67 -36.19
CA PHE A 10 1.44 -13.48 -35.58
C PHE A 10 1.33 -13.04 -34.11
N ARG A 11 0.38 -12.15 -33.80
CA ARG A 11 0.12 -11.71 -32.40
C ARG A 11 -0.42 -12.83 -31.52
N ILE A 12 -1.29 -13.69 -32.05
CA ILE A 12 -1.82 -14.86 -31.32
C ILE A 12 -0.70 -15.87 -31.04
N LEU A 13 0.16 -16.13 -32.04
CA LEU A 13 1.30 -17.06 -31.89
C LEU A 13 2.28 -16.59 -30.81
N VAL A 14 2.60 -15.29 -30.78
CA VAL A 14 3.47 -14.68 -29.75
C VAL A 14 2.83 -14.77 -28.36
N CYS A 15 1.54 -14.48 -28.22
CA CYS A 15 0.85 -14.62 -26.93
C CYS A 15 0.80 -16.06 -26.43
N VAL A 16 0.53 -17.04 -27.30
CA VAL A 16 0.49 -18.47 -26.93
C VAL A 16 1.89 -18.95 -26.50
N ALA A 17 2.95 -18.56 -27.21
CA ALA A 17 4.33 -18.88 -26.82
C ALA A 17 4.74 -18.25 -25.47
N LEU A 18 4.30 -17.01 -25.20
CA LEU A 18 4.58 -16.30 -23.94
C LEU A 18 3.83 -16.96 -22.77
N ILE A 19 2.58 -17.36 -22.97
CA ILE A 19 1.78 -18.08 -21.97
C ILE A 19 2.36 -19.48 -21.69
N LEU A 20 2.75 -20.24 -22.72
CA LEU A 20 3.40 -21.54 -22.52
C LEU A 20 4.74 -21.41 -21.77
N SER A 21 5.51 -20.35 -22.02
CA SER A 21 6.76 -20.06 -21.31
C SER A 21 6.54 -19.74 -19.82
N LEU A 22 5.42 -19.10 -19.45
CA LEU A 22 5.08 -18.85 -18.04
C LEU A 22 4.62 -20.12 -17.32
N LEU A 23 3.89 -21.00 -18.00
CA LEU A 23 3.38 -22.24 -17.41
C LEU A 23 4.49 -23.27 -17.12
N THR A 24 5.52 -23.35 -17.96
CA THR A 24 6.65 -24.27 -17.74
C THR A 24 7.65 -23.76 -16.70
N PHE A 25 7.75 -22.43 -16.51
CA PHE A 25 8.62 -21.84 -15.49
C PHE A 25 8.13 -22.11 -14.06
N ASN A 26 6.82 -22.20 -13.83
CA ASN A 26 6.24 -22.45 -12.50
C ASN A 26 6.32 -23.92 -12.06
N ALA A 27 6.69 -24.85 -12.96
CA ALA A 27 6.73 -26.29 -12.71
C ALA A 27 8.12 -26.82 -12.27
N ALA A 28 9.16 -25.98 -12.26
CA ALA A 28 10.52 -26.35 -11.85
C ALA A 28 10.82 -26.09 -10.36
N VAL A 29 9.85 -25.60 -9.59
CA VAL A 29 9.98 -25.48 -8.13
C VAL A 29 9.48 -26.77 -7.48
N SER A 30 10.41 -27.64 -7.13
CA SER A 30 10.14 -28.89 -6.40
C SER A 30 9.27 -28.62 -5.15
N PRO A 31 8.19 -29.40 -4.91
CA PRO A 31 7.48 -29.39 -3.63
C PRO A 31 8.25 -30.26 -2.64
N GLY A 32 9.49 -29.85 -2.33
CA GLY A 32 10.32 -30.48 -1.31
C GLY A 32 9.97 -29.90 0.06
N LEU A 33 9.42 -30.74 0.93
CA LEU A 33 9.11 -30.50 2.34
C LEU A 33 10.21 -29.70 3.05
N THR A 34 10.09 -28.38 3.08
CA THR A 34 10.82 -27.52 4.00
C THR A 34 9.78 -26.75 4.78
N SER A 35 9.27 -27.37 5.84
CA SER A 35 8.61 -26.64 6.91
C SER A 35 9.65 -25.68 7.47
N VAL A 36 9.67 -24.46 6.95
CA VAL A 36 10.39 -23.35 7.57
C VAL A 36 9.70 -23.14 8.90
N THR A 37 10.26 -23.71 9.96
CA THR A 37 9.88 -23.38 11.33
C THR A 37 10.19 -21.91 11.50
N VAL A 38 9.17 -21.06 11.38
CA VAL A 38 9.26 -19.66 11.76
C VAL A 38 9.49 -19.66 13.26
N ALA A 39 10.74 -19.44 13.67
CA ALA A 39 11.05 -19.20 15.06
C ALA A 39 10.25 -17.98 15.49
N THR A 40 9.28 -18.17 16.38
CA THR A 40 8.46 -17.12 16.93
C THR A 40 9.36 -16.20 17.77
N ALA A 41 9.92 -15.18 17.14
CA ALA A 41 10.65 -14.14 17.84
C ALA A 41 9.69 -13.48 18.84
N ALA A 42 10.08 -13.45 20.12
CA ALA A 42 9.35 -12.71 21.14
C ALA A 42 9.09 -11.28 20.64
N PRO A 43 7.91 -10.69 20.93
CA PRO A 43 7.59 -9.35 20.45
C PRO A 43 8.66 -8.38 20.96
N LEU A 44 9.35 -7.73 20.03
CA LEU A 44 10.30 -6.66 20.34
C LEU A 44 9.51 -5.50 20.95
N SER A 45 9.44 -5.47 22.28
CA SER A 45 8.84 -4.37 23.01
C SER A 45 9.84 -3.23 23.05
N PHE A 46 9.60 -2.20 22.22
CA PHE A 46 10.34 -0.96 22.30
C PHE A 46 10.02 -0.24 23.61
N ASP A 47 11.06 0.19 24.33
CA ASP A 47 10.88 1.01 25.51
C ASP A 47 10.18 2.35 25.16
N THR A 48 9.49 2.92 26.15
CA THR A 48 8.69 4.15 25.99
C THR A 48 9.54 5.34 25.53
N ALA A 49 10.79 5.45 25.97
CA ALA A 49 11.70 6.52 25.58
C ALA A 49 12.15 6.38 24.12
N THR A 50 12.40 5.16 23.64
CA THR A 50 12.66 4.88 22.23
C THR A 50 11.46 5.28 21.36
N ARG A 51 10.24 4.92 21.76
CA ARG A 51 9.01 5.34 21.06
C ARG A 51 8.82 6.87 21.06
N ALA A 52 9.06 7.52 22.19
CA ALA A 52 8.95 8.98 22.30
C ALA A 52 9.96 9.70 21.39
N ARG A 53 11.21 9.20 21.30
CA ARG A 53 12.26 9.76 20.44
C ARG A 53 11.94 9.57 18.95
N VAL A 54 11.40 8.42 18.58
CA VAL A 54 10.90 8.12 17.23
C VAL A 54 9.79 9.11 16.88
N ASN A 55 8.75 9.22 17.71
CA ASN A 55 7.64 10.16 17.48
C ASN A 55 8.11 11.62 17.40
N ALA A 56 9.05 12.04 18.24
CA ALA A 56 9.60 13.39 18.21
C ALA A 56 10.40 13.68 16.92
N THR A 57 11.04 12.66 16.35
CA THR A 57 11.80 12.79 15.10
C THR A 57 10.87 12.77 13.89
N TYR A 58 9.97 11.78 13.80
CA TYR A 58 9.04 11.65 12.68
C TYR A 58 7.91 12.69 12.70
N GLY A 59 7.56 13.24 13.87
CA GLY A 59 6.63 14.37 13.98
C GLY A 59 7.18 15.70 13.47
N ARG A 60 8.50 15.77 13.16
CA ARG A 60 9.14 16.95 12.55
C ARG A 60 9.26 16.85 11.03
N LEU A 61 8.87 15.73 10.43
CA LEU A 61 8.83 15.66 8.98
C LEU A 61 7.82 16.69 8.47
N PRO A 62 8.16 17.44 7.41
CA PRO A 62 7.19 18.31 6.77
C PRO A 62 5.96 17.49 6.34
N LEU A 63 4.78 18.04 6.53
CA LEU A 63 3.54 17.42 6.07
C LEU A 63 3.47 17.56 4.55
N TYR A 64 3.39 16.43 3.84
CA TYR A 64 3.24 16.40 2.38
C TYR A 64 1.85 15.92 1.99
N PHE A 65 1.36 16.45 0.87
CA PHE A 65 0.10 16.03 0.26
C PHE A 65 0.36 15.06 -0.88
N GLU A 66 -0.38 13.96 -0.86
CA GLU A 66 -0.35 12.93 -1.88
C GLU A 66 -1.69 12.94 -2.63
N ALA A 67 -1.65 12.85 -3.96
CA ALA A 67 -2.86 12.70 -4.75
C ALA A 67 -3.52 11.35 -4.45
N ASN A 68 -4.85 11.33 -4.38
CA ASN A 68 -5.59 10.10 -4.28
C ASN A 68 -5.58 9.37 -5.64
N GLN A 69 -4.86 8.26 -5.68
CA GLN A 69 -4.75 7.30 -6.77
C GLN A 69 -5.51 6.00 -6.45
N GLY A 70 -6.47 6.05 -5.52
CA GLY A 70 -7.26 4.91 -5.05
C GLY A 70 -6.89 4.40 -3.66
N GLN A 71 -6.11 5.17 -2.89
CA GLN A 71 -5.76 4.81 -1.50
C GLN A 71 -6.91 5.10 -0.51
N SER A 72 -7.87 5.96 -0.88
CA SER A 72 -9.03 6.34 -0.07
C SER A 72 -10.27 6.54 -0.94
N ASP A 73 -11.37 6.99 -0.34
CA ASP A 73 -12.63 7.28 -1.02
C ASP A 73 -12.41 8.15 -2.28
N PRO A 74 -13.02 7.84 -3.43
CA PRO A 74 -12.83 8.58 -4.68
C PRO A 74 -13.13 10.09 -4.60
N GLN A 75 -13.92 10.54 -3.62
CA GLN A 75 -14.20 11.97 -3.41
C GLN A 75 -13.01 12.74 -2.82
N VAL A 76 -12.08 12.05 -2.17
CA VAL A 76 -10.85 12.63 -1.66
C VAL A 76 -9.90 12.89 -2.83
N ARG A 77 -9.42 14.12 -2.97
CA ARG A 77 -8.44 14.49 -4.00
C ARG A 77 -7.01 14.38 -3.49
N PHE A 78 -6.80 14.73 -2.24
CA PHE A 78 -5.50 14.71 -1.59
C PHE A 78 -5.59 14.13 -0.18
N LEU A 79 -4.55 13.44 0.24
CA LEU A 79 -4.36 12.99 1.61
C LEU A 79 -2.99 13.41 2.15
N ALA A 80 -2.90 13.60 3.46
CA ALA A 80 -1.63 13.82 4.14
C ALA A 80 -1.54 12.94 5.38
N ARG A 81 -0.40 12.26 5.56
CA ARG A 81 -0.17 11.33 6.66
C ARG A 81 0.96 11.84 7.54
N GLY A 82 0.77 11.79 8.85
CA GLY A 82 1.74 12.27 9.83
C GLY A 82 1.62 11.53 11.16
N GLY A 83 2.52 11.86 12.09
CA GLY A 83 2.67 11.19 13.39
C GLY A 83 1.39 11.15 14.21
N GLY A 84 0.57 10.11 14.01
CA GLY A 84 -0.69 9.90 14.71
C GLY A 84 -1.90 10.62 14.10
N HIS A 85 -1.84 11.06 12.84
CA HIS A 85 -3.00 11.67 12.19
C HIS A 85 -3.03 11.47 10.68
N THR A 86 -4.24 11.49 10.11
CA THR A 86 -4.47 11.52 8.66
C THR A 86 -5.42 12.64 8.31
N LEU A 87 -5.08 13.46 7.32
CA LEU A 87 -5.92 14.50 6.76
C LEU A 87 -6.42 14.06 5.38
N PHE A 88 -7.72 14.14 5.15
CA PHE A 88 -8.37 13.90 3.87
C PHE A 88 -8.97 15.21 3.36
N LEU A 89 -8.69 15.54 2.10
CA LEU A 89 -9.19 16.76 1.47
C LEU A 89 -10.07 16.39 0.27
N THR A 90 -11.32 16.79 0.35
CA THR A 90 -12.25 16.84 -0.80
C THR A 90 -12.25 18.28 -1.35
N PRO A 91 -12.95 18.57 -2.46
CA PRO A 91 -13.06 19.94 -2.97
C PRO A 91 -13.69 20.95 -1.99
N THR A 92 -14.50 20.46 -1.04
CA THR A 92 -15.33 21.32 -0.18
C THR A 92 -15.16 21.04 1.30
N GLU A 93 -14.42 20.00 1.68
CA GLU A 93 -14.28 19.60 3.09
C GLU A 93 -12.87 19.13 3.40
N ALA A 94 -12.47 19.35 4.64
CA ALA A 94 -11.28 18.76 5.24
C ALA A 94 -11.70 17.87 6.42
N VAL A 95 -11.23 16.61 6.40
CA VAL A 95 -11.48 15.64 7.48
C VAL A 95 -10.14 15.23 8.08
N LEU A 96 -9.91 15.62 9.34
CA LEU A 96 -8.73 15.27 10.11
C LEU A 96 -9.07 14.16 11.11
N VAL A 97 -8.37 13.05 11.01
CA VAL A 97 -8.46 11.93 11.95
C VAL A 97 -7.21 11.95 12.83
N LEU A 98 -7.39 12.07 14.15
CA LEU A 98 -6.33 11.96 15.14
C LEU A 98 -6.43 10.60 15.84
N THR A 99 -5.33 9.87 15.84
CA THR A 99 -5.19 8.58 16.53
C THR A 99 -4.30 8.78 17.75
N LYS A 100 -4.89 8.71 18.94
CA LYS A 100 -4.12 8.70 20.19
C LYS A 100 -3.43 7.34 20.35
N GLN A 101 -2.42 7.26 21.21
CA GLN A 101 -1.72 6.00 21.53
C GLN A 101 -2.66 4.90 22.06
N ASP A 102 -3.85 5.28 22.52
CA ASP A 102 -4.96 4.36 22.76
C ASP A 102 -5.81 4.23 21.48
N PRO A 103 -5.78 3.07 20.78
CA PRO A 103 -6.50 2.88 19.53
C PRO A 103 -8.02 3.06 19.64
N SER A 104 -8.57 2.97 20.87
CA SER A 104 -9.99 3.19 21.13
C SER A 104 -10.39 4.66 21.12
N LEU A 105 -9.41 5.57 21.22
CA LEU A 105 -9.60 7.02 21.27
C LEU A 105 -9.19 7.66 19.94
N GLN A 106 -10.06 7.53 18.94
CA GLN A 106 -9.95 8.27 17.68
C GLN A 106 -10.83 9.52 17.74
N ALA A 107 -10.26 10.66 17.37
CA ALA A 107 -11.01 11.90 17.21
C ALA A 107 -11.10 12.28 15.74
N VAL A 108 -12.29 12.65 15.26
CA VAL A 108 -12.52 13.11 13.89
C VAL A 108 -12.98 14.55 13.93
N LEU A 109 -12.22 15.42 13.26
CA LEU A 109 -12.55 16.82 13.08
C LEU A 109 -12.92 17.05 11.61
N ARG A 110 -14.10 17.62 11.37
CA ARG A 110 -14.55 18.05 10.04
C ARG A 110 -14.54 19.56 9.97
N MET A 111 -13.98 20.11 8.90
CA MET A 111 -13.92 21.54 8.62
C MET A 111 -14.54 21.77 7.24
N THR A 112 -15.50 22.69 7.16
CA THR A 112 -16.30 23.04 5.98
C THR A 112 -16.10 24.50 5.62
#